data_AF-A0A3S0V012-F1
#
_entry.id   AF-A0A3S0V012-F1
#
_cell.length_a   1.000
_cell.length_b   1.000
_cell.length_c   1.000
_cell.angle_alpha   90.00
_cell.angle_beta   90.00
_cell.angle_gamma   90.00
#
_symmetry.space_group_name_H-M   'P 1'
#
loop_
_entity.id
_entity.type
_entity.pdbx_description
1 polymer ?
#
loop_
_entity_poly.entity_id
_entity_poly.type
_entity_poly.pdbx_seq_one_letter_code
_entity_poly.pdbx_strand_id
1 'polypeptide(L)'
;MISKYRKLFNTQFTEKKYQEFKDDIASDFNYLPTFRLGETPFFISKELKAQLIEGCNDVIAFIQKNDFKSLTNKSLELNNTVPNEDEHTTFLAIDFGICEEDGVLIPKLIEVQGFPSLYNYQMHLYEKFKNHYPFLNELTPFINAIEPQEYLTILEEAICNHHPKENVILLEIEPEKQNTKIDFYYCKRDIGIPIVCVTELIKKGKQLFYKNATGNEILVKRIYNRVIFDELDLRTDLRLNFSFSDDLDVEWAGHPNWFFRISKFILPFLKGKYCIETTLLSDLAVIPQDLENYVLKPLFSFSGTGVIFHVTKKDIEAVVDKELYILQKKVNYLPIVHAPEGKVKAEVRILCVWKKGDAAPTLLCNLVRLSRGEMIGVKFNKDKDWVGGTLGLFER
;
A
#
# COMPACT_ATOMS: atom_id res chain seq x y z
N MET A 1 -3.65 22.17 1.49
CA MET A 1 -2.35 21.90 2.14
C MET A 1 -1.93 23.06 3.03
N ILE A 2 -1.10 22.84 4.04
CA ILE A 2 -0.75 23.89 5.03
C ILE A 2 0.33 24.81 4.46
N SER A 3 -0.02 26.07 4.16
CA SER A 3 0.89 27.01 3.47
C SER A 3 2.11 27.41 4.31
N LYS A 4 1.96 27.53 5.64
CA LYS A 4 3.06 27.93 6.54
C LYS A 4 4.25 26.97 6.42
N TYR A 5 3.99 25.67 6.62
CA TYR A 5 5.03 24.64 6.59
C TYR A 5 5.62 24.41 5.20
N ARG A 6 4.82 24.51 4.14
CA ARG A 6 5.36 24.44 2.77
C ARG A 6 6.37 25.54 2.48
N LYS A 7 6.01 26.79 2.78
CA LYS A 7 6.90 27.94 2.58
C LYS A 7 8.18 27.76 3.39
N LEU A 8 8.05 27.40 4.67
CA LEU A 8 9.18 27.16 5.55
C LEU A 8 10.10 26.04 5.04
N PHE A 9 9.54 24.91 4.62
CA PHE A 9 10.33 23.84 4.03
C PHE A 9 11.08 24.30 2.78
N ASN A 10 10.41 25.00 1.86
CA ASN A 10 11.05 25.48 0.63
C ASN A 10 12.19 26.46 0.92
N THR A 11 12.09 27.31 1.95
CA THR A 11 13.18 28.22 2.34
C THR A 11 14.39 27.51 2.95
N GLN A 12 14.20 26.31 3.50
CA GLN A 12 15.27 25.52 4.12
C GLN A 12 15.80 24.40 3.23
N PHE A 13 15.10 24.09 2.14
CA PHE A 13 15.48 23.04 1.22
C PHE A 13 16.73 23.43 0.43
N THR A 14 17.67 22.48 0.34
CA THR A 14 18.83 22.55 -0.55
C THR A 14 19.13 21.14 -1.05
N GLU A 15 19.72 21.02 -2.24
CA GLU A 15 20.16 19.72 -2.76
C GLU A 15 21.15 19.01 -1.82
N LYS A 16 22.02 19.78 -1.16
CA LYS A 16 22.93 19.24 -0.14
C LYS A 16 22.17 18.58 1.01
N LYS A 17 21.16 19.27 1.57
CA LYS A 17 20.34 18.70 2.66
C LYS A 17 19.54 17.49 2.21
N TYR A 18 19.06 17.49 0.97
CA TYR A 18 18.39 16.32 0.40
C TYR A 18 19.36 15.13 0.25
N GLN A 19 20.59 15.36 -0.17
CA GLN A 19 21.62 14.32 -0.20
C GLN A 19 21.94 13.79 1.21
N GLU A 20 22.14 14.68 2.18
CA GLU A 20 22.36 14.31 3.59
C GLU A 20 21.20 13.47 4.16
N PHE A 21 19.95 13.80 3.79
CA PHE A 21 18.77 13.01 4.15
C PHE A 21 18.78 11.60 3.54
N LYS A 22 19.15 11.45 2.26
CA LYS A 22 19.28 10.13 1.62
C LYS A 22 20.39 9.31 2.26
N ASP A 23 21.52 9.94 2.57
CA ASP A 23 22.67 9.29 3.20
C ASP A 23 22.32 8.82 4.61
N ASP A 24 21.55 9.61 5.37
CA ASP A 24 21.05 9.26 6.69
C ASP A 24 20.10 8.05 6.64
N ILE A 25 19.19 7.97 5.67
CA ILE A 25 18.37 6.77 5.43
C ILE A 25 19.25 5.56 5.09
N ALA A 26 20.22 5.74 4.18
CA ALA A 26 21.09 4.66 3.74
C ALA A 26 21.98 4.11 4.87
N SER A 27 22.37 4.96 5.81
CA SER A 27 23.26 4.63 6.93
C SER A 27 22.71 3.55 7.86
N ASP A 28 21.38 3.42 7.99
CA ASP A 28 20.75 2.45 8.89
C ASP A 28 21.08 1.00 8.51
N PHE A 29 21.25 0.72 7.21
CA PHE A 29 21.47 -0.63 6.69
C PHE A 29 22.53 -0.73 5.59
N ASN A 30 23.33 0.33 5.40
CA ASN A 30 24.24 0.48 4.26
C ASN A 30 23.53 0.21 2.91
N TYR A 31 22.30 0.72 2.79
CA TYR A 31 21.41 0.46 1.66
C TYR A 31 20.49 1.64 1.39
N LEU A 32 20.61 2.23 0.19
CA LEU A 32 19.65 3.23 -0.28
C LEU A 32 18.49 2.54 -1.01
N PRO A 33 17.22 2.85 -0.67
CA PRO A 33 16.06 2.34 -1.41
C PRO A 33 16.16 2.56 -2.92
N THR A 34 15.70 1.58 -3.69
CA THR A 34 15.73 1.65 -5.17
C THR A 34 14.59 2.50 -5.74
N PHE A 35 13.52 2.69 -4.97
CA PHE A 35 12.48 3.66 -5.31
C PHE A 35 12.94 5.08 -4.97
N ARG A 36 12.44 6.07 -5.72
CA ARG A 36 12.79 7.46 -5.48
C ARG A 36 12.19 7.94 -4.14
N LEU A 37 13.04 8.50 -3.31
CA LEU A 37 12.65 9.19 -2.09
C LEU A 37 12.14 10.59 -2.44
N GLY A 38 10.93 10.93 -2.00
CA GLY A 38 10.39 12.26 -2.19
C GLY A 38 11.16 13.27 -1.33
N GLU A 39 11.47 14.40 -1.93
CA GLU A 39 12.30 15.48 -1.38
C GLU A 39 11.65 16.17 -0.19
N THR A 40 10.33 16.01 -0.04
CA THR A 40 9.54 16.76 0.93
C THR A 40 8.38 15.94 1.50
N PRO A 41 7.97 16.21 2.75
CA PRO A 41 6.67 15.81 3.25
C PRO A 41 5.52 16.54 2.55
N PHE A 42 4.34 15.92 2.53
CA PHE A 42 3.09 16.59 2.14
C PHE A 42 2.36 17.14 3.37
N PHE A 43 2.25 18.46 3.48
CA PHE A 43 1.60 19.11 4.63
C PHE A 43 0.07 19.13 4.46
N ILE A 44 -0.61 18.16 5.08
CA ILE A 44 -2.04 17.94 4.92
C ILE A 44 -2.82 18.87 5.85
N SER A 45 -3.77 19.65 5.32
CA SER A 45 -4.59 20.53 6.16
C SER A 45 -5.63 19.76 6.95
N LYS A 46 -6.18 20.38 8.00
CA LYS A 46 -7.20 19.78 8.85
C LYS A 46 -8.44 19.32 8.06
N GLU A 47 -8.86 20.12 7.09
CA GLU A 47 -10.00 19.81 6.22
C GLU A 47 -9.73 18.58 5.37
N LEU A 48 -8.55 18.51 4.74
CA LEU A 48 -8.18 17.35 3.93
C LEU A 48 -7.99 16.10 4.80
N LYS A 49 -7.43 16.22 6.00
CA LYS A 49 -7.34 15.12 6.97
C LYS A 49 -8.73 14.56 7.30
N ALA A 50 -9.70 15.43 7.59
CA ALA A 50 -11.08 15.01 7.87
C ALA A 50 -11.70 14.29 6.66
N GLN A 51 -11.51 14.82 5.44
CA GLN A 51 -12.03 14.18 4.22
C GLN A 51 -11.41 12.79 3.97
N LEU A 52 -10.11 12.62 4.22
CA LEU A 52 -9.43 11.33 4.10
C LEU A 52 -9.98 10.32 5.11
N ILE A 53 -10.20 10.72 6.36
CA ILE A 53 -10.77 9.87 7.42
C ILE A 53 -12.20 9.45 7.06
N GLU A 54 -13.04 10.39 6.59
CA GLU A 54 -14.39 10.08 6.13
C GLU A 54 -14.39 9.07 4.99
N GLY A 55 -13.53 9.26 3.98
CA GLY A 55 -13.37 8.30 2.89
C GLY A 55 -12.87 6.93 3.33
N CYS A 56 -11.96 6.87 4.32
CA CYS A 56 -11.56 5.59 4.92
C CYS A 56 -12.74 4.91 5.60
N ASN A 57 -13.55 5.65 6.35
CA ASN A 57 -14.72 5.10 7.05
C ASN A 57 -15.77 4.56 6.08
N ASP A 58 -16.00 5.21 4.94
CA ASP A 58 -16.89 4.70 3.89
C ASP A 58 -16.42 3.33 3.36
N VAL A 59 -15.11 3.17 3.12
CA VAL A 59 -14.51 1.90 2.68
C VAL A 59 -14.59 0.84 3.79
N ILE A 60 -14.26 1.20 5.02
CA ILE A 60 -14.30 0.28 6.17
C ILE A 60 -15.73 -0.23 6.41
N ALA A 61 -16.72 0.67 6.37
CA ALA A 61 -18.13 0.30 6.53
C ALA A 61 -18.61 -0.67 5.44
N PHE A 62 -18.08 -0.53 4.21
CA PHE A 62 -18.36 -1.48 3.15
C PHE A 62 -17.74 -2.86 3.41
N ILE A 63 -16.48 -2.91 3.88
CA ILE A 63 -15.79 -4.17 4.20
C ILE A 63 -16.46 -4.89 5.39
N GLN A 64 -17.02 -4.14 6.34
CA GLN A 64 -17.72 -4.66 7.51
C GLN A 64 -19.11 -5.27 7.22
N LYS A 65 -19.62 -5.17 5.99
CA LYS A 65 -20.92 -5.74 5.66
C LYS A 65 -20.89 -7.26 5.78
N ASN A 66 -21.95 -7.85 6.34
CA ASN A 66 -22.08 -9.30 6.53
C ASN A 66 -21.98 -10.10 5.21
N ASP A 67 -22.40 -9.52 4.09
CA ASP A 67 -22.36 -10.14 2.77
C ASP A 67 -21.05 -9.87 2.00
N PHE A 68 -20.09 -9.12 2.56
CA PHE A 68 -18.85 -8.72 1.89
C PHE A 68 -18.07 -9.91 1.33
N LYS A 69 -17.88 -10.97 2.13
CA LYS A 69 -17.18 -12.19 1.67
C LYS A 69 -17.92 -12.86 0.52
N SER A 70 -19.24 -12.97 0.60
CA SER A 70 -20.05 -13.54 -0.49
C SER A 70 -19.95 -12.70 -1.77
N LEU A 71 -19.99 -11.37 -1.64
CA LEU A 71 -19.90 -10.43 -2.76
C LEU A 71 -18.54 -10.51 -3.46
N THR A 72 -17.47 -10.79 -2.71
CA THR A 72 -16.09 -10.84 -3.20
C THR A 72 -15.59 -12.25 -3.53
N ASN A 73 -16.40 -13.30 -3.38
CA ASN A 73 -15.98 -14.66 -3.73
C ASN A 73 -15.55 -14.78 -5.20
N LYS A 74 -16.21 -14.05 -6.10
CA LYS A 74 -15.83 -14.00 -7.52
C LYS A 74 -14.38 -13.54 -7.71
N SER A 75 -13.85 -12.65 -6.87
CA SER A 75 -12.44 -12.24 -6.98
C SER A 75 -11.48 -13.37 -6.61
N LEU A 76 -11.90 -14.35 -5.80
CA LEU A 76 -11.09 -15.52 -5.47
C LEU A 76 -11.23 -16.62 -6.52
N GLU A 77 -12.42 -16.82 -7.10
CA GLU A 77 -12.64 -17.79 -8.19
C GLU A 77 -11.80 -17.49 -9.43
N LEU A 78 -11.48 -16.22 -9.64
CA LEU A 78 -10.64 -15.73 -10.72
C LEU A 78 -9.13 -15.84 -10.43
N ASN A 79 -8.73 -16.32 -9.24
CA ASN A 79 -7.34 -16.36 -8.77
C ASN A 79 -7.02 -17.63 -7.97
N ASN A 80 -5.76 -17.76 -7.55
CA ASN A 80 -5.36 -18.80 -6.60
C ASN A 80 -5.98 -18.53 -5.22
N THR A 81 -6.60 -19.56 -4.63
CA THR A 81 -7.21 -19.48 -3.30
C THR A 81 -6.34 -20.18 -2.26
N VAL A 82 -6.18 -19.52 -1.11
CA VAL A 82 -5.52 -20.05 0.08
C VAL A 82 -6.59 -20.51 1.09
N PRO A 83 -6.50 -21.75 1.63
CA PRO A 83 -7.43 -22.26 2.64
C PRO A 83 -7.36 -21.50 3.96
N ASN A 84 -8.41 -21.67 4.80
CA ASN A 84 -8.45 -21.17 6.18
C ASN A 84 -8.33 -19.63 6.30
N GLU A 85 -9.07 -18.92 5.44
CA GLU A 85 -9.13 -17.46 5.42
C GLU A 85 -9.64 -16.83 6.74
N ASP A 86 -9.00 -15.74 7.16
CA ASP A 86 -9.41 -14.94 8.32
C ASP A 86 -10.78 -14.23 8.14
N GLU A 87 -11.38 -13.79 9.24
CA GLU A 87 -12.66 -13.05 9.20
C GLU A 87 -12.57 -11.67 8.56
N HIS A 88 -11.44 -11.00 8.72
CA HIS A 88 -11.15 -9.70 8.13
C HIS A 88 -9.66 -9.63 7.76
N THR A 89 -9.29 -8.70 6.87
CA THR A 89 -7.88 -8.42 6.60
C THR A 89 -7.18 -7.91 7.86
N THR A 90 -5.91 -8.26 8.10
CA THR A 90 -5.09 -7.66 9.17
C THR A 90 -4.58 -6.27 8.78
N PHE A 91 -4.30 -6.05 7.50
CA PHE A 91 -3.70 -4.83 6.98
C PHE A 91 -4.56 -4.24 5.89
N LEU A 92 -4.74 -2.94 5.92
CA LEU A 92 -5.59 -2.22 4.96
C LEU A 92 -4.90 -0.93 4.54
N ALA A 93 -4.60 -0.83 3.24
CA ALA A 93 -4.10 0.38 2.62
C ALA A 93 -5.19 1.00 1.73
N ILE A 94 -5.47 2.29 1.92
CA ILE A 94 -6.52 3.01 1.18
C ILE A 94 -5.90 4.22 0.49
N ASP A 95 -5.94 4.23 -0.84
CA ASP A 95 -5.28 5.23 -1.68
C ASP A 95 -6.24 6.32 -2.13
N PHE A 96 -5.90 7.57 -1.83
CA PHE A 96 -6.64 8.73 -2.30
C PHE A 96 -5.78 9.62 -3.19
N GLY A 97 -6.27 9.92 -4.38
CA GLY A 97 -5.75 10.97 -5.23
C GLY A 97 -6.25 12.32 -4.73
N ILE A 98 -5.37 13.31 -4.62
CA ILE A 98 -5.77 14.66 -4.24
C ILE A 98 -6.26 15.38 -5.49
N CYS A 99 -7.57 15.57 -5.58
CA CYS A 99 -8.25 16.05 -6.77
C CYS A 99 -8.96 17.39 -6.53
N GLU A 100 -9.50 17.93 -7.61
CA GLU A 100 -10.41 19.07 -7.62
C GLU A 100 -11.70 18.69 -8.36
N GLU A 101 -12.84 19.06 -7.79
CA GLU A 101 -14.16 18.95 -8.39
C GLU A 101 -14.87 20.30 -8.17
N ASP A 102 -15.32 20.95 -9.25
CA ASP A 102 -15.96 22.27 -9.22
C ASP A 102 -15.19 23.36 -8.45
N GLY A 103 -13.85 23.38 -8.59
CA GLY A 103 -12.98 24.34 -7.88
C GLY A 103 -12.73 23.99 -6.41
N VAL A 104 -13.28 22.88 -5.92
CA VAL A 104 -13.16 22.43 -4.53
C VAL A 104 -12.21 21.25 -4.44
N LEU A 105 -11.26 21.33 -3.51
CA LEU A 105 -10.35 20.24 -3.19
C LEU A 105 -11.12 19.05 -2.61
N ILE A 106 -10.92 17.88 -3.19
CA ILE A 106 -11.55 16.62 -2.76
C ILE A 106 -10.60 15.42 -2.98
N PRO A 107 -10.41 14.53 -1.99
CA PRO A 107 -9.73 13.26 -2.21
C PRO A 107 -10.66 12.31 -2.98
N LYS A 108 -10.13 11.61 -3.98
CA LYS A 108 -10.88 10.57 -4.71
C LYS A 108 -10.19 9.22 -4.50
N LEU A 109 -10.98 8.21 -4.12
CA LEU A 109 -10.52 6.85 -3.87
C LEU A 109 -10.00 6.22 -5.17
N ILE A 110 -8.72 5.90 -5.19
CA ILE A 110 -8.03 5.32 -6.36
C ILE A 110 -8.02 3.80 -6.27
N GLU A 111 -7.66 3.28 -5.10
CA GLU A 111 -7.44 1.86 -4.87
C GLU A 111 -7.54 1.52 -3.37
N VAL A 112 -7.92 0.28 -3.08
CA VAL A 112 -7.85 -0.32 -1.75
C VAL A 112 -7.01 -1.59 -1.86
N GLN A 113 -6.23 -1.93 -0.83
CA GLN A 113 -5.38 -3.11 -0.84
C GLN A 113 -5.29 -3.76 0.55
N GLY A 114 -5.45 -5.08 0.58
CA GLY A 114 -5.15 -5.93 1.75
C GLY A 114 -3.69 -6.39 1.78
N PHE A 115 -2.72 -5.47 1.69
CA PHE A 115 -1.29 -5.80 1.58
C PHE A 115 -0.39 -4.93 2.46
N PRO A 116 0.51 -5.53 3.27
CA PRO A 116 1.30 -4.78 4.25
C PRO A 116 2.64 -4.27 3.72
N SER A 117 2.61 -3.34 2.77
CA SER A 117 3.84 -2.69 2.28
C SER A 117 4.18 -1.41 3.02
N LEU A 118 5.46 -1.26 3.41
CA LEU A 118 6.06 -0.04 3.97
C LEU A 118 5.54 0.40 5.35
N TYR A 119 4.87 -0.48 6.10
CA TYR A 119 4.39 -0.19 7.47
C TYR A 119 5.54 0.04 8.45
N ASN A 120 6.59 -0.77 8.41
CA ASN A 120 7.74 -0.64 9.31
C ASN A 120 8.63 0.55 8.93
N TYR A 121 8.59 1.01 7.68
CA TYR A 121 9.41 2.13 7.20
C TYR A 121 8.92 3.52 7.59
N GLN A 122 7.59 3.76 7.64
CA GLN A 122 7.04 5.13 7.71
C GLN A 122 7.52 5.94 8.93
N MET A 123 7.59 5.32 10.10
CA MET A 123 8.00 5.99 11.33
C MET A 123 9.47 6.44 11.25
N HIS A 124 10.35 5.59 10.73
CA HIS A 124 11.77 5.96 10.55
C HIS A 124 11.95 7.05 9.52
N LEU A 125 11.20 7.00 8.41
CA LEU A 125 11.21 8.09 7.42
C LEU A 125 10.87 9.44 8.07
N TYR A 126 9.90 9.46 8.99
CA TYR A 126 9.54 10.66 9.76
C TYR A 126 10.65 11.13 10.70
N GLU A 127 11.28 10.21 11.45
CA GLU A 127 12.43 10.54 12.30
C GLU A 127 13.58 11.17 11.50
N LYS A 128 13.90 10.59 10.33
CA LYS A 128 14.91 11.13 9.42
C LYS A 128 14.52 12.54 8.96
N PHE A 129 13.28 12.77 8.54
CA PHE A 129 12.84 14.12 8.19
C PHE A 129 12.98 15.12 9.35
N LYS A 130 12.62 14.74 10.58
CA LYS A 130 12.77 15.61 11.77
C LYS A 130 14.22 15.98 12.04
N ASN A 131 15.16 15.04 11.90
CA ASN A 131 16.58 15.30 12.10
C ASN A 131 17.09 16.41 11.16
N HIS A 132 16.65 16.41 9.90
CA HIS A 132 17.06 17.39 8.90
C HIS A 132 16.25 18.70 8.94
N TYR A 133 15.03 18.65 9.49
CA TYR A 133 14.09 19.78 9.58
C TYR A 133 13.40 19.79 10.96
N PRO A 134 14.05 20.35 12.01
CA PRO A 134 13.53 20.28 13.39
C PRO A 134 12.15 20.90 13.61
N PHE A 135 11.70 21.83 12.76
CA PHE A 135 10.35 22.40 12.85
C PHE A 135 9.24 21.37 12.62
N LEU A 136 9.56 20.21 12.02
CA LEU A 136 8.61 19.11 11.82
C LEU A 136 8.18 18.43 13.12
N ASN A 137 8.81 18.76 14.26
CA ASN A 137 8.36 18.33 15.59
C ASN A 137 6.94 18.83 15.93
N GLU A 138 6.50 19.95 15.34
CA GLU A 138 5.13 20.48 15.50
C GLU A 138 4.08 19.65 14.75
N LEU A 139 4.51 18.68 13.94
CA LEU A 139 3.66 17.90 13.05
C LEU A 139 3.76 16.41 13.36
N THR A 140 2.86 15.61 12.79
CA THR A 140 2.84 14.14 12.95
C THR A 140 2.37 13.42 11.68
N PRO A 141 2.93 12.25 11.33
CA PRO A 141 2.40 11.42 10.25
C PRO A 141 1.20 10.56 10.69
N PHE A 142 0.91 10.52 11.99
CA PHE A 142 -0.12 9.67 12.56
C PHE A 142 -1.51 10.31 12.45
N ILE A 143 -2.51 9.51 12.12
CA ILE A 143 -3.90 9.97 11.90
C ILE A 143 -4.55 10.32 13.24
N ASN A 144 -4.30 9.51 14.24
CA ASN A 144 -4.80 9.69 15.61
C ASN A 144 -3.69 10.24 16.51
N ALA A 145 -3.97 10.38 17.81
CA ALA A 145 -2.97 10.74 18.83
C ALA A 145 -1.99 9.58 19.14
N ILE A 146 -1.69 8.75 18.14
CA ILE A 146 -0.76 7.63 18.25
C ILE A 146 0.65 8.21 18.34
N GLU A 147 1.37 7.78 19.36
CA GLU A 147 2.78 8.10 19.52
C GLU A 147 3.67 7.02 18.88
N PRO A 148 4.93 7.32 18.51
CA PRO A 148 5.80 6.39 17.79
C PRO A 148 5.95 5.01 18.45
N GLN A 149 6.01 4.95 19.78
CA GLN A 149 6.14 3.69 20.50
C GLN A 149 4.86 2.85 20.44
N GLU A 150 3.70 3.50 20.53
CA GLU A 150 2.39 2.84 20.39
C GLU A 150 2.21 2.29 18.97
N TYR A 151 2.66 3.02 17.95
CA TYR A 151 2.67 2.54 16.57
C TYR A 151 3.43 1.21 16.43
N LEU A 152 4.65 1.13 17.00
CA LEU A 152 5.45 -0.10 16.95
C LEU A 152 4.76 -1.25 17.70
N THR A 153 4.17 -0.99 18.86
CA THR A 153 3.42 -2.00 19.61
C THR A 153 2.23 -2.53 18.81
N ILE A 154 1.47 -1.65 18.16
CA ILE A 154 0.34 -2.08 17.30
C ILE A 154 0.82 -2.98 16.15
N LEU A 155 1.94 -2.63 15.50
CA LEU A 155 2.51 -3.45 14.44
C LEU A 155 3.00 -4.80 14.95
N GLU A 156 3.74 -4.83 16.06
CA GLU A 156 4.23 -6.06 16.67
C GLU A 156 3.09 -6.99 17.08
N GLU A 157 2.03 -6.45 17.70
CA GLU A 157 0.84 -7.23 18.05
C GLU A 157 0.16 -7.84 16.82
N ALA A 158 -0.04 -7.04 15.77
CA ALA A 158 -0.68 -7.51 14.54
C ALA A 158 0.16 -8.55 13.78
N ILE A 159 1.48 -8.39 13.77
CA ILE A 159 2.42 -9.25 13.07
C ILE A 159 2.66 -10.54 13.84
N CYS A 160 2.90 -10.46 15.15
CA CYS A 160 3.32 -11.61 15.96
C CYS A 160 2.15 -12.35 16.60
N ASN A 161 1.05 -11.67 16.94
CA ASN A 161 -0.11 -12.25 17.63
C ASN A 161 0.29 -13.15 18.83
N HIS A 162 1.22 -12.66 19.67
CA HIS A 162 1.79 -13.36 20.82
C HIS A 162 2.58 -14.66 20.53
N HIS A 163 2.82 -15.02 19.27
CA HIS A 163 3.73 -16.12 18.94
C HIS A 163 5.19 -15.72 19.24
N PRO A 164 6.06 -16.68 19.61
CA PRO A 164 7.49 -16.43 19.70
C PRO A 164 8.04 -15.92 18.37
N LYS A 165 8.86 -14.87 18.41
CA LYS A 165 9.38 -14.18 17.22
C LYS A 165 10.11 -15.10 16.24
N GLU A 166 10.79 -16.12 16.73
CA GLU A 166 11.45 -17.13 15.89
C GLU A 166 10.47 -18.00 15.09
N ASN A 167 9.21 -18.13 15.54
CA ASN A 167 8.16 -18.87 14.84
C ASN A 167 7.31 -17.99 13.93
N VAL A 168 7.56 -16.67 13.89
CA VAL A 168 6.88 -15.70 13.02
C VAL A 168 7.84 -15.31 11.92
N ILE A 169 7.50 -15.52 10.65
CA ILE A 169 8.40 -15.18 9.54
C ILE A 169 7.82 -14.05 8.68
N LEU A 170 8.66 -13.15 8.18
CA LEU A 170 8.33 -12.32 7.02
C LEU A 170 8.64 -13.14 5.77
N LEU A 171 7.60 -13.54 5.05
CA LEU A 171 7.72 -14.39 3.87
C LEU A 171 7.60 -13.55 2.60
N GLU A 172 8.56 -13.69 1.68
CA GLU A 172 8.62 -12.93 0.43
C GLU A 172 9.31 -13.73 -0.69
N ILE A 173 9.08 -13.33 -1.95
CA ILE A 173 9.79 -13.81 -3.13
C ILE A 173 11.13 -13.09 -3.24
N GLU A 174 12.24 -13.82 -3.08
CA GLU A 174 13.61 -13.28 -3.18
C GLU A 174 13.75 -11.92 -2.46
N PRO A 175 13.60 -11.89 -1.12
CA PRO A 175 13.43 -10.66 -0.34
C PRO A 175 14.49 -9.58 -0.61
N GLU A 176 15.72 -9.99 -0.97
CA GLU A 176 16.85 -9.14 -1.29
C GLU A 176 16.71 -8.35 -2.60
N LYS A 177 15.85 -8.80 -3.52
CA LYS A 177 15.58 -8.16 -4.81
C LYS A 177 14.40 -7.19 -4.76
N GLN A 178 13.63 -7.19 -3.67
CA GLN A 178 12.44 -6.36 -3.55
C GLN A 178 12.79 -4.88 -3.39
N ASN A 179 12.06 -4.01 -4.11
CA ASN A 179 12.24 -2.56 -4.05
C ASN A 179 11.98 -2.00 -2.65
N THR A 180 11.08 -2.63 -1.90
CA THR A 180 10.69 -2.21 -0.56
C THR A 180 11.46 -2.89 0.56
N LYS A 181 12.61 -3.54 0.27
CA LYS A 181 13.33 -4.33 1.28
C LYS A 181 13.83 -3.56 2.50
N ILE A 182 13.93 -2.23 2.41
CA ILE A 182 14.20 -1.38 3.57
C ILE A 182 13.16 -1.59 4.68
N ASP A 183 11.90 -1.82 4.31
CA ASP A 183 10.81 -2.12 5.25
C ASP A 183 11.03 -3.46 5.97
N PHE A 184 11.60 -4.45 5.28
CA PHE A 184 11.94 -5.74 5.88
C PHE A 184 13.06 -5.60 6.89
N TYR A 185 14.07 -4.77 6.58
CA TYR A 185 15.19 -4.52 7.48
C TYR A 185 14.75 -3.79 8.75
N TYR A 186 13.85 -2.81 8.64
CA TYR A 186 13.22 -2.19 9.80
C TYR A 186 12.37 -3.19 10.59
N CYS A 187 11.55 -4.01 9.92
CA CYS A 187 10.77 -5.06 10.57
C CYS A 187 11.67 -6.02 11.37
N LYS A 188 12.80 -6.46 10.78
CA LYS A 188 13.77 -7.32 11.45
C LYS A 188 14.48 -6.62 12.60
N ARG A 189 14.86 -5.34 12.45
CA ARG A 189 15.56 -4.57 13.49
C ARG A 189 14.66 -4.31 14.70
N ASP A 190 13.42 -3.90 14.46
CA ASP A 190 12.54 -3.37 15.50
C ASP A 190 11.65 -4.47 16.11
N ILE A 191 11.12 -5.37 15.29
CA ILE A 191 10.26 -6.48 15.75
C ILE A 191 11.09 -7.73 16.01
N GLY A 192 12.13 -8.02 15.24
CA GLY A 192 13.02 -9.16 15.49
C GLY A 192 12.60 -10.47 14.83
N ILE A 193 11.73 -10.44 13.81
CA ILE A 193 11.33 -11.64 13.07
C ILE A 193 12.30 -11.97 11.91
N PRO A 194 12.55 -13.26 11.60
CA PRO A 194 13.30 -13.68 10.44
C PRO A 194 12.62 -13.28 9.12
N ILE A 195 13.44 -12.94 8.12
CA ILE A 195 13.03 -12.75 6.73
C ILE A 195 13.38 -14.05 5.99
N VAL A 196 12.41 -14.66 5.32
CA VAL A 196 12.54 -15.98 4.69
C VAL A 196 12.05 -15.91 3.25
N CYS A 197 12.80 -16.50 2.32
CA CYS A 197 12.35 -16.63 0.94
C CYS A 197 11.36 -17.80 0.80
N VAL A 198 10.35 -17.67 -0.06
CA VAL A 198 9.40 -18.76 -0.38
C VAL A 198 10.08 -20.08 -0.79
N THR A 199 11.26 -20.02 -1.42
CA THR A 199 12.01 -21.21 -1.85
C THR A 199 12.77 -21.91 -0.71
N GLU A 200 12.93 -21.25 0.44
CA GLU A 200 13.69 -21.76 1.59
C GLU A 200 12.81 -22.50 2.59
N LEU A 201 11.48 -22.43 2.43
CA LEU A 201 10.54 -23.16 3.27
C LEU A 201 10.62 -24.67 3.01
N ILE A 202 10.55 -25.43 4.09
CA ILE A 202 10.59 -26.89 4.11
C ILE A 202 9.24 -27.37 4.64
N LYS A 203 8.49 -28.11 3.84
CA LYS A 203 7.21 -28.71 4.24
C LYS A 203 7.43 -30.09 4.85
N LYS A 204 6.82 -30.33 6.02
CA LYS A 204 6.74 -31.65 6.66
C LYS A 204 5.30 -31.91 7.10
N GLY A 205 4.59 -32.75 6.36
CA GLY A 205 3.14 -32.91 6.55
C GLY A 205 2.42 -31.59 6.27
N LYS A 206 1.68 -31.08 7.28
CA LYS A 206 1.00 -29.77 7.21
C LYS A 206 1.83 -28.60 7.76
N GLN A 207 3.02 -28.88 8.30
CA GLN A 207 3.84 -27.88 8.97
C GLN A 207 4.92 -27.34 8.02
N LEU A 208 5.27 -26.07 8.21
CA LEU A 208 6.36 -25.40 7.51
C LEU A 208 7.52 -25.13 8.46
N PHE A 209 8.73 -25.26 7.96
CA PHE A 209 9.97 -24.99 8.68
C PHE A 209 10.89 -24.11 7.83
N TYR A 210 11.75 -23.33 8.47
CA TYR A 210 12.89 -22.67 7.82
C TYR A 210 14.17 -23.03 8.57
N LYS A 211 15.33 -22.85 7.93
CA LYS A 211 16.63 -23.02 8.60
C LYS A 211 17.12 -21.69 9.12
N ASN A 212 17.41 -21.61 10.42
CA ASN A 212 18.01 -20.42 11.01
C ASN A 212 19.52 -20.29 10.65
N ALA A 213 20.17 -19.24 11.13
CA ALA A 213 21.59 -18.98 10.85
C ALA A 213 22.55 -20.08 11.35
N THR A 214 22.15 -20.90 12.33
CA THR A 214 22.94 -22.05 12.82
C THR A 214 22.59 -23.35 12.09
N GLY A 215 21.69 -23.31 11.10
CA GLY A 215 21.23 -24.47 10.33
C GLY A 215 20.14 -25.31 11.00
N ASN A 216 19.62 -24.87 12.16
CA ASN A 216 18.54 -25.56 12.85
C ASN A 216 17.21 -25.28 12.14
N GLU A 217 16.38 -26.32 12.01
CA GLU A 217 15.03 -26.17 11.51
C GLU A 217 14.11 -25.61 12.60
N ILE A 218 13.46 -24.50 12.31
CA ILE A 218 12.53 -23.82 13.20
C ILE A 218 11.13 -23.91 12.61
N LEU A 219 10.16 -24.32 13.43
CA LEU A 219 8.75 -24.39 13.05
C LEU A 219 8.22 -22.98 12.75
N VAL A 220 7.54 -22.82 11.63
CA VAL A 220 6.78 -21.62 11.30
C VAL A 220 5.37 -21.78 11.85
N LYS A 221 4.97 -20.89 12.76
CA LYS A 221 3.61 -20.84 13.30
C LYS A 221 2.78 -19.72 12.69
N ARG A 222 3.43 -18.62 12.29
CA ARG A 222 2.75 -17.47 11.70
C ARG A 222 3.56 -16.86 10.56
N ILE A 223 2.88 -16.50 9.49
CA ILE A 223 3.49 -15.88 8.31
C ILE A 223 2.99 -14.44 8.19
N TYR A 224 3.90 -13.48 8.34
CA TYR A 224 3.72 -12.12 7.88
C TYR A 224 3.94 -12.09 6.36
N ASN A 225 2.83 -12.12 5.63
CA ASN A 225 2.86 -12.34 4.20
C ASN A 225 3.22 -11.06 3.45
N ARG A 226 4.31 -11.13 2.67
CA ARG A 226 4.72 -10.10 1.72
C ARG A 226 4.71 -10.58 0.27
N VAL A 227 4.33 -11.82 0.02
CA VAL A 227 4.22 -12.40 -1.31
C VAL A 227 3.00 -11.82 -2.05
N ILE A 228 3.24 -11.30 -3.26
CA ILE A 228 2.20 -10.94 -4.22
C ILE A 228 2.06 -12.09 -5.22
N PHE A 229 0.87 -12.67 -5.33
CA PHE A 229 0.63 -13.90 -6.10
C PHE A 229 0.76 -13.67 -7.61
N ASP A 230 0.30 -12.53 -8.14
CA ASP A 230 0.55 -12.14 -9.54
C ASP A 230 2.05 -12.11 -9.88
N GLU A 231 2.91 -11.73 -8.93
CA GLU A 231 4.36 -11.77 -9.13
C GLU A 231 4.91 -13.20 -9.02
N LEU A 232 4.37 -14.01 -8.10
CA LEU A 232 4.73 -15.42 -7.94
C LEU A 232 4.38 -16.26 -9.17
N ASP A 233 3.20 -16.06 -9.74
CA ASP A 233 2.69 -16.82 -10.88
C ASP A 233 3.52 -16.57 -12.15
N LEU A 234 4.15 -15.40 -12.26
CA LEU A 234 5.09 -15.08 -13.33
C LEU A 234 6.48 -15.72 -13.15
N ARG A 235 6.78 -16.28 -11.98
CA ARG A 235 8.08 -16.85 -11.61
C ARG A 235 8.11 -18.36 -11.75
N THR A 236 7.87 -18.84 -12.98
CA THR A 236 7.90 -20.28 -13.32
C THR A 236 9.28 -20.94 -13.14
N ASP A 237 10.34 -20.14 -12.92
CA ASP A 237 11.69 -20.60 -12.62
C ASP A 237 11.87 -21.05 -11.16
N LEU A 238 11.02 -20.57 -10.25
CA LEU A 238 11.14 -20.89 -8.82
C LEU A 238 10.65 -22.31 -8.53
N ARG A 239 11.39 -23.00 -7.67
CA ARG A 239 11.02 -24.32 -7.15
C ARG A 239 10.59 -24.17 -5.69
N LEU A 240 9.29 -24.29 -5.46
CA LEU A 240 8.71 -24.25 -4.12
C LEU A 240 8.61 -25.67 -3.56
N ASN A 241 8.86 -25.83 -2.26
CA ASN A 241 8.66 -27.11 -1.56
C ASN A 241 7.26 -27.26 -0.96
N PHE A 242 6.38 -26.29 -1.19
CA PHE A 242 5.00 -26.25 -0.72
C PHE A 242 4.15 -25.47 -1.73
N SER A 243 2.83 -25.57 -1.59
CA SER A 243 1.85 -24.75 -2.29
C SER A 243 1.10 -23.87 -1.29
N PHE A 244 0.80 -22.63 -1.66
CA PHE A 244 -0.08 -21.77 -0.87
C PHE A 244 -1.52 -22.31 -0.78
N SER A 245 -1.93 -23.19 -1.70
CA SER A 245 -3.23 -23.86 -1.62
C SER A 245 -3.23 -25.14 -0.77
N ASP A 246 -2.08 -25.49 -0.16
CA ASP A 246 -2.02 -26.58 0.80
C ASP A 246 -2.80 -26.24 2.09
N ASP A 247 -3.39 -27.25 2.72
CA ASP A 247 -3.93 -27.13 4.08
C ASP A 247 -2.79 -27.17 5.10
N LEU A 248 -2.27 -25.97 5.42
CA LEU A 248 -1.10 -25.76 6.28
C LEU A 248 -1.50 -25.36 7.71
N ASP A 249 -0.76 -25.84 8.70
CA ASP A 249 -0.88 -25.48 10.11
C ASP A 249 -0.09 -24.19 10.41
N VAL A 250 -0.56 -23.08 9.81
CA VAL A 250 0.05 -21.75 9.96
C VAL A 250 -1.03 -20.68 10.09
N GLU A 251 -0.76 -19.67 10.92
CA GLU A 251 -1.57 -18.47 11.00
C GLU A 251 -1.03 -17.39 10.04
N TRP A 252 -1.90 -16.55 9.48
CA TRP A 252 -1.49 -15.47 8.58
C TRP A 252 -1.59 -14.11 9.29
N ALA A 253 -0.57 -13.26 9.09
CA ALA A 253 -0.68 -11.82 9.31
C ALA A 253 -0.78 -11.17 7.93
N GLY A 254 -2.02 -10.89 7.50
CA GLY A 254 -2.33 -10.52 6.11
C GLY A 254 -2.55 -11.75 5.23
N HIS A 255 -3.66 -12.47 5.45
CA HIS A 255 -4.00 -13.65 4.67
C HIS A 255 -4.11 -13.34 3.15
N PRO A 256 -3.48 -14.12 2.26
CA PRO A 256 -3.34 -13.78 0.83
C PRO A 256 -4.63 -13.46 0.08
N ASN A 257 -5.72 -14.19 0.37
CA ASN A 257 -7.02 -13.93 -0.28
C ASN A 257 -7.52 -12.49 -0.13
N TRP A 258 -7.19 -11.79 0.96
CA TRP A 258 -7.61 -10.40 1.18
C TRP A 258 -6.96 -9.41 0.21
N PHE A 259 -5.83 -9.76 -0.41
CA PHE A 259 -5.26 -9.01 -1.51
C PHE A 259 -6.26 -8.92 -2.69
N PHE A 260 -6.89 -10.05 -3.03
CA PHE A 260 -7.83 -10.13 -4.14
C PHE A 260 -9.22 -9.59 -3.75
N ARG A 261 -9.71 -9.91 -2.54
CA ARG A 261 -11.04 -9.47 -2.07
C ARG A 261 -11.18 -7.96 -2.02
N ILE A 262 -10.17 -7.25 -1.52
CA ILE A 262 -10.22 -5.80 -1.32
C ILE A 262 -9.46 -5.06 -2.42
N SER A 263 -9.29 -5.67 -3.59
CA SER A 263 -8.60 -5.08 -4.74
C SER A 263 -9.46 -4.01 -5.47
N LYS A 264 -9.07 -3.65 -6.70
CA LYS A 264 -9.91 -2.85 -7.62
C LYS A 264 -11.30 -3.44 -7.83
N PHE A 265 -11.49 -4.72 -7.52
CA PHE A 265 -12.77 -5.42 -7.59
C PHE A 265 -13.88 -4.75 -6.76
N ILE A 266 -13.55 -4.11 -5.62
CA ILE A 266 -14.57 -3.50 -4.77
C ILE A 266 -15.01 -2.11 -5.24
N LEU A 267 -14.25 -1.46 -6.13
CA LEU A 267 -14.48 -0.07 -6.54
C LEU A 267 -15.87 0.17 -7.18
N PRO A 268 -16.43 -0.72 -8.03
CA PRO A 268 -17.78 -0.56 -8.57
C PRO A 268 -18.90 -0.54 -7.50
N PHE A 269 -18.67 -1.19 -6.36
CA PHE A 269 -19.65 -1.33 -5.28
C PHE A 269 -19.62 -0.16 -4.29
N LEU A 270 -18.52 0.58 -4.26
CA LEU A 270 -18.37 1.76 -3.42
C LEU A 270 -19.09 2.97 -4.06
N LYS A 271 -19.84 3.71 -3.25
CA LYS A 271 -20.61 4.89 -3.66
C LYS A 271 -20.39 6.01 -2.64
N GLY A 272 -20.43 7.25 -3.11
CA GLY A 272 -20.28 8.42 -2.26
C GLY A 272 -19.37 9.47 -2.89
N LYS A 273 -19.23 10.61 -2.21
CA LYS A 273 -18.47 11.78 -2.69
C LYS A 273 -17.01 11.50 -3.05
N TYR A 274 -16.39 10.55 -2.36
CA TYR A 274 -14.98 10.19 -2.56
C TYR A 274 -14.79 9.08 -3.58
N CYS A 275 -15.85 8.37 -3.96
CA CYS A 275 -15.75 7.25 -4.87
C CYS A 275 -15.72 7.74 -6.33
N ILE A 276 -14.91 7.09 -7.14
CA ILE A 276 -14.88 7.33 -8.58
C ILE A 276 -15.87 6.40 -9.24
N GLU A 277 -16.68 6.92 -10.14
CA GLU A 277 -17.60 6.10 -10.93
C GLU A 277 -16.83 5.01 -11.68
N THR A 278 -17.16 3.76 -11.33
CA THR A 278 -16.45 2.57 -11.78
C THR A 278 -17.47 1.51 -12.13
N THR A 279 -17.25 0.82 -13.25
CA THR A 279 -18.11 -0.28 -13.73
C THR A 279 -17.23 -1.48 -14.03
N LEU A 280 -17.65 -2.67 -13.58
CA LEU A 280 -17.02 -3.92 -14.01
C LEU A 280 -17.31 -4.11 -15.50
N LEU A 281 -16.30 -4.46 -16.30
CA LEU A 281 -16.48 -4.49 -17.75
C LEU A 281 -17.47 -5.59 -18.19
N SER A 282 -17.64 -6.66 -17.41
CA SER A 282 -18.70 -7.66 -17.61
C SER A 282 -20.11 -7.10 -17.46
N ASP A 283 -20.27 -6.02 -16.69
CA ASP A 283 -21.56 -5.40 -16.36
C ASP A 283 -21.83 -4.17 -17.26
N LEU A 284 -20.90 -3.84 -18.16
CA LEU A 284 -21.01 -2.70 -19.07
C LEU A 284 -22.05 -2.97 -20.16
N ALA A 285 -23.25 -2.41 -19.99
CA ALA A 285 -24.34 -2.57 -20.96
C ALA A 285 -24.08 -1.86 -22.30
N VAL A 286 -23.50 -0.65 -22.25
CA VAL A 286 -23.19 0.18 -23.43
C VAL A 286 -21.83 0.84 -23.23
N ILE A 287 -21.00 0.84 -24.26
CA ILE A 287 -19.72 1.56 -24.25
C ILE A 287 -20.01 3.08 -24.27
N PRO A 288 -19.50 3.87 -23.30
CA PRO A 288 -19.66 5.32 -23.29
C PRO A 288 -19.15 5.97 -24.57
N GLN A 289 -19.76 7.07 -25.00
CA GLN A 289 -19.30 7.81 -26.18
C GLN A 289 -18.10 8.70 -25.88
N ASP A 290 -17.97 9.15 -24.63
CA ASP A 290 -16.95 10.08 -24.13
C ASP A 290 -15.77 9.35 -23.48
N LEU A 291 -15.21 8.34 -24.16
CA LEU A 291 -14.13 7.49 -23.64
C LEU A 291 -12.86 8.25 -23.23
N GLU A 292 -12.67 9.49 -23.70
CA GLU A 292 -11.61 10.38 -23.23
C GLU A 292 -11.66 10.62 -21.72
N ASN A 293 -12.84 10.50 -21.10
CA ASN A 293 -13.08 10.64 -19.67
C ASN A 293 -12.90 9.34 -18.88
N TYR A 294 -12.47 8.24 -19.51
CA TYR A 294 -12.35 6.94 -18.85
C TYR A 294 -10.95 6.35 -18.96
N VAL A 295 -10.65 5.44 -18.03
CA VAL A 295 -9.46 4.61 -17.98
C VAL A 295 -9.90 3.16 -17.82
N LEU A 296 -9.29 2.26 -18.60
CA LEU A 296 -9.51 0.82 -18.49
C LEU A 296 -8.40 0.22 -17.62
N LYS A 297 -8.77 -0.53 -16.58
CA LYS A 297 -7.81 -1.11 -15.63
C LYS A 297 -8.05 -2.60 -15.43
N PRO A 298 -7.01 -3.45 -15.49
CA PRO A 298 -7.10 -4.83 -15.02
C PRO A 298 -7.24 -4.87 -13.49
N LEU A 299 -8.03 -5.81 -12.99
CA LEU A 299 -8.41 -5.92 -11.57
C LEU A 299 -7.24 -6.23 -10.64
N PHE A 300 -6.45 -7.25 -10.97
CA PHE A 300 -5.45 -7.83 -10.06
C PHE A 300 -4.03 -7.29 -10.28
N SER A 301 -3.83 -6.56 -11.36
CA SER A 301 -2.54 -5.95 -11.68
C SER A 301 -1.96 -5.06 -10.57
N PHE A 302 -0.67 -5.28 -10.28
CA PHE A 302 0.10 -4.49 -9.33
C PHE A 302 0.87 -3.35 -10.03
N SER A 303 1.06 -2.23 -9.31
CA SER A 303 1.88 -1.08 -9.74
C SER A 303 1.52 -0.48 -11.11
N GLY A 304 0.25 -0.54 -11.50
CA GLY A 304 -0.28 0.09 -12.72
C GLY A 304 0.05 -0.64 -14.02
N THR A 305 0.55 -1.87 -13.97
CA THR A 305 0.76 -2.68 -15.18
C THR A 305 -0.57 -2.93 -15.89
N GLY A 306 -0.64 -2.73 -17.22
CA GLY A 306 -1.83 -3.04 -18.02
C GLY A 306 -2.93 -1.98 -18.03
N VAL A 307 -2.75 -0.84 -17.35
CA VAL A 307 -3.69 0.28 -17.37
C VAL A 307 -3.65 1.00 -18.74
N ILE A 308 -4.82 1.16 -19.37
CA ILE A 308 -4.97 1.91 -20.63
C ILE A 308 -5.60 3.27 -20.31
N PHE A 309 -4.75 4.30 -20.22
CA PHE A 309 -5.16 5.65 -19.82
C PHE A 309 -5.98 6.40 -20.88
N HIS A 310 -5.64 6.21 -22.15
CA HIS A 310 -6.42 6.74 -23.29
C HIS A 310 -7.18 5.60 -23.94
N VAL A 311 -8.26 5.15 -23.27
CA VAL A 311 -9.06 4.02 -23.74
C VAL A 311 -9.83 4.39 -24.98
N THR A 312 -9.85 3.48 -25.95
CA THR A 312 -10.68 3.56 -27.15
C THR A 312 -11.71 2.44 -27.15
N LYS A 313 -12.72 2.57 -28.02
CA LYS A 313 -13.73 1.52 -28.20
C LYS A 313 -13.09 0.18 -28.57
N LYS A 314 -12.05 0.21 -29.41
CA LYS A 314 -11.32 -0.98 -29.84
C LYS A 314 -10.62 -1.68 -28.68
N ASP A 315 -10.07 -0.92 -27.73
CA ASP A 315 -9.40 -1.50 -26.56
C ASP A 315 -10.40 -2.28 -25.70
N ILE A 316 -11.61 -1.75 -25.50
CA ILE A 316 -12.69 -2.41 -24.77
C ILE A 316 -13.17 -3.68 -25.49
N GLU A 317 -13.36 -3.60 -26.81
CA GLU A 317 -13.82 -4.74 -27.63
C GLU A 317 -12.76 -5.86 -27.72
N ALA A 318 -11.48 -5.52 -27.58
CA ALA A 318 -10.38 -6.49 -27.59
C ALA A 318 -10.21 -7.25 -26.27
N VAL A 319 -10.87 -6.83 -25.18
CA VAL A 319 -10.80 -7.55 -23.90
C VAL A 319 -11.57 -8.86 -24.00
N VAL A 320 -10.85 -9.98 -23.86
CA VAL A 320 -11.41 -11.34 -23.83
C VAL A 320 -12.11 -11.57 -22.49
N ASP A 321 -11.38 -11.49 -21.38
CA ASP A 321 -11.89 -11.77 -20.05
C ASP A 321 -12.41 -10.49 -19.38
N LYS A 322 -13.61 -10.06 -19.79
CA LYS A 322 -14.21 -8.80 -19.29
C LYS A 322 -14.41 -8.77 -17.77
N GLU A 323 -14.53 -9.92 -17.13
CA GLU A 323 -14.66 -10.02 -15.66
C GLU A 323 -13.38 -9.60 -14.92
N LEU A 324 -12.24 -9.52 -15.62
CA LEU A 324 -10.94 -9.12 -15.07
C LEU A 324 -10.63 -7.62 -15.24
N TYR A 325 -11.58 -6.83 -15.72
CA TYR A 325 -11.37 -5.42 -16.03
C TYR A 325 -12.47 -4.52 -15.47
N ILE A 326 -12.08 -3.30 -15.09
CA ILE A 326 -12.99 -2.20 -14.76
C ILE A 326 -12.80 -1.04 -15.74
N LEU A 327 -13.90 -0.40 -16.09
CA LEU A 327 -13.91 0.91 -16.74
C LEU A 327 -14.22 1.96 -15.66
N GLN A 328 -13.28 2.88 -15.43
CA GLN A 328 -13.38 3.89 -14.37
C GLN A 328 -13.28 5.30 -14.98
N LYS A 329 -14.09 6.25 -14.49
CA LYS A 329 -13.94 7.66 -14.87
C LYS A 329 -12.59 8.21 -14.43
N LYS A 330 -12.04 9.14 -15.21
CA LYS A 330 -10.86 9.91 -14.84
C LYS A 330 -11.25 10.94 -13.78
N VAL A 331 -10.25 11.29 -12.97
CA VAL A 331 -10.36 12.36 -11.99
C VAL A 331 -9.31 13.43 -12.28
N ASN A 332 -9.64 14.67 -11.95
CA ASN A 332 -8.72 15.79 -12.12
C ASN A 332 -7.81 15.89 -10.90
N TYR A 333 -6.58 15.37 -11.01
CA TYR A 333 -5.57 15.53 -9.96
C TYR A 333 -5.14 16.99 -9.83
N LEU A 334 -5.32 17.55 -8.64
CA LEU A 334 -4.85 18.88 -8.30
C LEU A 334 -3.34 18.82 -8.05
N PRO A 335 -2.49 19.53 -8.83
CA PRO A 335 -1.06 19.62 -8.54
C PRO A 335 -0.85 20.54 -7.33
N ILE A 336 -1.15 20.01 -6.15
CA ILE A 336 -1.28 20.77 -4.91
C ILE A 336 0.08 21.11 -4.29
N VAL A 337 1.10 20.28 -4.47
CA VAL A 337 2.41 20.50 -3.84
C VAL A 337 3.22 21.52 -4.65
N HIS A 338 3.56 22.63 -4.01
CA HIS A 338 4.37 23.69 -4.61
C HIS A 338 5.86 23.40 -4.38
N ALA A 339 6.49 22.76 -5.36
CA ALA A 339 7.93 22.60 -5.43
C ALA A 339 8.61 23.95 -5.78
N PRO A 340 9.95 24.08 -5.60
CA PRO A 340 10.72 25.23 -6.07
C PRO A 340 10.46 25.51 -7.57
N GLU A 341 10.38 24.44 -8.36
CA GLU A 341 10.06 24.52 -9.78
C GLU A 341 8.74 23.80 -10.08
N GLY A 342 7.70 24.56 -10.41
CA GLY A 342 6.40 24.01 -10.81
C GLY A 342 5.62 23.34 -9.68
N LYS A 343 4.56 22.62 -10.08
CA LYS A 343 3.62 22.00 -9.15
C LYS A 343 3.58 20.48 -9.33
N VAL A 344 3.24 19.78 -8.25
CA VAL A 344 3.32 18.33 -8.14
C VAL A 344 2.01 17.77 -7.58
N LYS A 345 1.54 16.67 -8.16
CA LYS A 345 0.35 15.92 -7.71
C LYS A 345 0.72 15.02 -6.55
N ALA A 346 -0.26 14.74 -5.69
CA ALA A 346 -0.08 13.86 -4.54
C ALA A 346 -1.17 12.78 -4.52
N GLU A 347 -0.77 11.57 -4.14
CA GLU A 347 -1.65 10.52 -3.63
C GLU A 347 -1.30 10.25 -2.18
N VAL A 348 -2.31 10.14 -1.32
CA VAL A 348 -2.16 9.80 0.09
C VAL A 348 -2.70 8.40 0.29
N ARG A 349 -1.84 7.47 0.71
CA ARG A 349 -2.20 6.13 1.14
C ARG A 349 -2.31 6.12 2.66
N ILE A 350 -3.50 5.85 3.17
CA ILE A 350 -3.73 5.65 4.61
C ILE A 350 -3.44 4.19 4.95
N LEU A 351 -2.63 3.97 5.97
CA LEU A 351 -2.26 2.64 6.46
C LEU A 351 -3.04 2.32 7.72
N CYS A 352 -3.74 1.19 7.72
CA CYS A 352 -4.59 0.76 8.82
C CYS A 352 -4.27 -0.68 9.24
N VAL A 353 -4.47 -0.97 10.51
CA VAL A 353 -4.35 -2.33 11.07
C VAL A 353 -5.66 -2.72 11.71
N TRP A 354 -6.15 -3.90 11.38
CA TRP A 354 -7.32 -4.51 12.02
C TRP A 354 -6.84 -5.71 12.83
N LYS A 355 -6.67 -5.51 14.15
CA LYS A 355 -6.25 -6.61 15.01
C LYS A 355 -7.40 -7.60 15.19
N LYS A 356 -7.04 -8.86 15.40
CA LYS A 356 -8.01 -9.93 15.62
C LYS A 356 -8.86 -9.61 16.85
N GLY A 357 -10.18 -9.62 16.69
CA GLY A 357 -11.13 -9.33 17.76
C GLY A 357 -11.54 -7.85 17.87
N ASP A 358 -10.87 -6.93 17.18
CA ASP A 358 -11.31 -5.54 17.11
C ASP A 358 -12.53 -5.41 16.19
N ALA A 359 -13.46 -4.52 16.53
CA ALA A 359 -14.66 -4.31 15.71
C ALA A 359 -14.37 -3.60 14.37
N ALA A 360 -13.29 -2.81 14.31
CA ALA A 360 -12.91 -1.99 13.16
C ALA A 360 -11.39 -1.79 13.12
N PRO A 361 -10.80 -1.49 11.95
CA PRO A 361 -9.38 -1.18 11.85
C PRO A 361 -9.03 0.16 12.49
N THR A 362 -7.84 0.22 13.07
CA THR A 362 -7.22 1.47 13.52
C THR A 362 -6.48 2.12 12.35
N LEU A 363 -6.81 3.37 12.04
CA LEU A 363 -6.05 4.20 11.10
C LEU A 363 -4.75 4.65 11.79
N LEU A 364 -3.60 4.24 11.25
CA LEU A 364 -2.31 4.45 11.90
C LEU A 364 -1.62 5.72 11.39
N CYS A 365 -1.07 5.62 10.19
CA CYS A 365 -0.26 6.65 9.56
C CYS A 365 -0.56 6.70 8.06
N ASN A 366 0.31 7.34 7.31
CA ASN A 366 0.15 7.45 5.88
C ASN A 366 1.50 7.40 5.17
N LEU A 367 1.45 7.06 3.88
CA LEU A 367 2.53 7.31 2.94
C LEU A 367 1.99 8.14 1.77
N VAL A 368 2.84 8.94 1.17
CA VAL A 368 2.46 9.84 0.08
C VAL A 368 3.30 9.55 -1.14
N ARG A 369 2.66 9.50 -2.31
CA ARG A 369 3.32 9.40 -3.61
C ARG A 369 3.20 10.74 -4.33
N LEU A 370 4.35 11.32 -4.65
CA LEU A 370 4.45 12.55 -5.41
C LEU A 370 4.70 12.25 -6.88
N SER A 371 4.04 12.99 -7.78
CA SER A 371 4.21 12.79 -9.22
C SER A 371 3.99 14.07 -10.02
N ARG A 372 4.74 14.18 -11.12
CA ARG A 372 4.54 15.17 -12.20
C ARG A 372 3.95 14.54 -13.47
N GLY A 373 3.66 13.23 -13.44
CA GLY A 373 3.11 12.49 -14.56
C GLY A 373 1.58 12.62 -14.66
N GLU A 374 1.04 12.12 -15.77
CA GLU A 374 -0.39 11.86 -15.89
C GLU A 374 -0.81 10.65 -15.04
N MET A 375 0.06 9.62 -14.96
CA MET A 375 -0.07 8.48 -14.06
C MET A 375 0.89 8.58 -12.88
N ILE A 376 0.41 8.18 -11.70
CA ILE A 376 1.18 8.15 -10.45
C ILE A 376 1.64 6.71 -10.20
N GLY A 377 2.95 6.52 -10.02
CA GLY A 377 3.57 5.20 -9.85
C GLY A 377 5.09 5.27 -9.96
N VAL A 378 5.78 4.31 -9.34
CA VAL A 378 7.26 4.26 -9.24
C VAL A 378 7.91 4.21 -10.63
N LYS A 379 7.31 3.49 -11.59
CA LYS A 379 7.86 3.31 -12.95
C LYS A 379 7.85 4.59 -13.80
N PHE A 380 6.89 5.51 -13.59
CA PHE A 380 6.64 6.65 -14.51
C PHE A 380 7.37 7.95 -14.13
N ASN A 381 8.07 7.98 -13.00
CA ASN A 381 8.63 9.22 -12.43
C ASN A 381 10.13 9.13 -12.09
N LYS A 382 10.84 8.07 -12.47
CA LYS A 382 12.22 7.80 -12.01
C LYS A 382 13.19 8.96 -12.29
N ASP A 383 13.00 9.66 -13.42
CA ASP A 383 13.93 10.70 -13.91
C ASP A 383 13.44 12.15 -13.68
N LYS A 384 12.42 12.37 -12.85
CA LYS A 384 11.90 13.72 -12.53
C LYS A 384 12.22 14.09 -11.08
N ASP A 385 12.37 15.38 -10.80
CA ASP A 385 12.54 15.87 -9.42
C ASP A 385 11.20 16.19 -8.76
N TRP A 386 11.16 16.16 -7.43
CA TRP A 386 9.93 16.37 -6.64
C TRP A 386 8.87 15.31 -6.91
N VAL A 387 9.29 14.05 -6.94
CA VAL A 387 8.45 12.87 -7.17
C VAL A 387 8.97 11.69 -6.34
N GLY A 388 8.16 10.64 -6.18
CA GLY A 388 8.55 9.46 -5.43
C GLY A 388 7.79 9.30 -4.10
N GLY A 389 8.25 8.38 -3.27
CA GLY A 389 7.63 8.02 -1.99
C GLY A 389 8.10 8.92 -0.85
N THR A 390 7.15 9.49 -0.12
CA THR A 390 7.35 10.31 1.07
C THR A 390 6.23 10.02 2.08
N LEU A 391 6.01 10.90 3.05
CA LEU A 391 4.91 10.86 3.99
C LEU A 391 4.14 12.18 4.02
N GLY A 392 2.91 12.10 4.53
CA GLY A 392 2.08 13.25 4.84
C GLY A 392 2.18 13.61 6.32
N LEU A 393 2.11 14.90 6.60
CA LEU A 393 2.19 15.45 7.95
C LEU A 393 0.97 16.29 8.28
N PHE A 394 0.42 16.06 9.47
CA PHE A 394 -0.70 16.78 10.07
C PHE A 394 -0.20 17.68 11.20
N GLU A 395 -0.91 18.77 11.47
CA GLU A 395 -0.73 19.51 12.73
C GLU A 395 -1.14 18.63 13.91
N ARG A 396 -0.39 18.75 15.02
CA ARG A 396 -0.69 18.06 16.28
C ARG A 396 -1.90 18.65 16.99
#